data_AF-A0AAQ3JWA8-F1
#
_entry.id   AF-A0AAQ3JWA8-F1
#
_cell.length_a   1.000
_cell.length_b   1.000
_cell.length_c   1.000
_cell.angle_alpha   90.00
_cell.angle_beta   90.00
_cell.angle_gamma   90.00
#
_symmetry.space_group_name_H-M   'P 1'
#
loop_
_entity.id
_entity.type
_entity.pdbx_description
1 polymer ?
#
loop_
_entity_poly.entity_id
_entity_poly.type
_entity_poly.pdbx_seq_one_letter_code
_entity_poly.pdbx_strand_id
1 'polypeptide(L)'
;MLPMQVSQSDIFLQRDGVFLNENNQLLLGIRRANRPQTVMPSSVLSSDSMHIRLLAAAAHAVATNSRFTIFYNPIASPSEFVISLAKYVKAVHHTRVSTVYRWDPSRTSEVHEIWDRTA
;
A
#
# COMPACT_ATOMS: atom_id res chain seq x y z
N MET A 1 43.01 -10.60 -0.39
CA MET A 1 41.92 -9.77 0.16
C MET A 1 41.42 -8.90 -0.98
N LEU A 2 40.31 -9.29 -1.62
CA LEU A 2 39.77 -8.54 -2.76
C LEU A 2 38.86 -7.41 -2.23
N PRO A 3 39.00 -6.16 -2.72
CA PRO A 3 38.05 -5.12 -2.38
C PRO A 3 36.70 -5.45 -3.03
N MET A 4 35.65 -5.52 -2.20
CA MET A 4 34.27 -5.72 -2.62
C MET A 4 33.82 -4.46 -3.36
N GLN A 5 33.94 -4.47 -4.70
CA GLN A 5 33.36 -3.47 -5.58
C GLN A 5 31.84 -3.55 -5.46
N VAL A 6 31.24 -2.61 -4.74
CA VAL A 6 29.79 -2.38 -4.79
C VAL A 6 29.51 -1.71 -6.13
N SER A 7 28.81 -2.42 -7.02
CA SER A 7 28.44 -1.93 -8.35
C SER A 7 27.57 -0.69 -8.23
N GLN A 8 28.08 0.44 -8.70
CA GLN A 8 27.47 1.78 -8.64
C GLN A 8 26.17 1.89 -9.47
N SER A 9 25.84 0.86 -10.27
CA SER A 9 24.66 0.81 -11.13
C SER A 9 23.34 0.54 -10.40
N ASP A 10 23.35 0.03 -9.17
CA ASP A 10 22.13 -0.24 -8.38
C ASP A 10 21.71 0.93 -7.48
N ILE A 11 22.51 2.00 -7.41
CA ILE A 11 22.26 3.17 -6.56
C ILE A 11 21.40 4.22 -7.30
N PHE A 12 21.11 4.02 -8.59
CA PHE A 12 20.14 4.84 -9.33
C PHE A 12 18.69 4.43 -9.01
N LEU A 13 18.35 4.34 -7.72
CA LEU A 13 16.96 4.20 -7.29
C LEU A 13 16.30 5.58 -7.31
N GLN A 14 15.58 5.82 -8.42
CA GLN A 14 14.64 6.90 -8.70
C GLN A 14 14.09 7.63 -7.45
N ARG A 15 14.77 8.74 -7.09
CA ARG A 15 14.49 9.70 -6.01
C ARG A 15 14.66 9.17 -4.57
N ASP A 16 15.87 9.32 -4.06
CA ASP A 16 16.15 9.40 -2.63
C ASP A 16 15.45 10.64 -2.06
N GLY A 17 14.48 10.44 -1.17
CA GLY A 17 13.81 11.52 -0.46
C GLY A 17 14.50 11.75 0.89
N VAL A 18 15.05 12.95 1.09
CA VAL A 18 15.58 13.37 2.39
C VAL A 18 14.48 14.15 3.10
N PHE A 19 13.96 13.61 4.20
CA PHE A 19 12.88 14.22 4.97
C PHE A 19 13.41 14.71 6.31
N LEU A 20 12.97 15.90 6.71
CA LEU A 20 13.16 16.40 8.07
C LEU A 20 11.94 16.02 8.89
N ASN A 21 12.15 15.33 10.01
CA ASN A 21 11.06 15.12 10.96
C ASN A 21 10.85 16.37 11.85
N GLU A 22 9.74 16.37 12.57
CA GLU A 22 9.36 17.40 13.55
C GLU A 22 10.39 17.61 14.68
N ASN A 23 11.30 16.66 14.88
CA ASN A 23 12.39 16.71 15.86
C ASN A 23 13.72 17.17 15.23
N ASN A 24 13.70 17.78 14.05
CA ASN A 24 14.88 18.23 13.29
C ASN A 24 15.86 17.10 12.92
N GLN A 25 15.42 15.85 12.89
CA GLN A 25 16.24 14.71 12.48
C GLN A 25 16.08 14.49 10.97
N LEU A 26 17.22 14.24 10.32
CA LEU A 26 17.27 13.93 8.89
C LEU A 26 17.01 12.43 8.68
N LEU A 27 15.99 12.10 7.91
CA LEU A 27 15.62 10.72 7.56
C LEU A 27 15.77 10.50 6.06
N LEU A 28 16.42 9.42 5.66
CA LEU A 28 16.59 9.04 4.27
C LEU A 28 15.59 7.93 3.91
N GLY A 29 14.67 8.25 3.00
CA GLY A 29 13.73 7.29 2.42
C GLY A 29 14.23 6.78 1.07
N ILE A 30 14.52 5.48 0.97
CA ILE A 30 14.85 4.83 -0.29
C ILE A 30 13.60 4.16 -0.84
N ARG A 31 13.15 4.56 -2.03
CA ARG A 31 12.03 3.91 -2.72
C ARG A 31 12.56 3.11 -3.91
N ARG A 32 12.29 1.81 -3.93
CA ARG A 32 12.61 0.97 -5.10
C ARG A 32 11.62 1.26 -6.22
N ALA A 33 12.11 1.42 -7.45
CA ALA A 33 11.26 1.49 -8.63
C ALA A 33 10.37 0.24 -8.71
N ASN A 34 9.17 0.39 -9.25
CA ASN A 34 8.17 -0.68 -9.34
C ASN A 34 8.60 -1.70 -10.40
N ARG A 35 9.57 -2.55 -10.05
CA ARG A 35 10.01 -3.67 -10.87
C ARG A 35 9.04 -4.82 -10.62
N PRO A 36 8.53 -5.52 -11.64
CA PRO A 36 7.79 -6.76 -11.47
C PRO A 36 8.67 -7.74 -10.67
N GLN A 37 8.47 -7.80 -9.36
CA GLN A 37 9.12 -8.79 -8.54
C GLN A 37 8.30 -10.06 -8.71
N THR A 38 8.91 -11.06 -9.33
CA THR A 38 8.45 -12.44 -9.18
C THR A 38 8.65 -12.81 -7.73
N VAL A 39 7.67 -12.46 -6.88
CA VAL A 39 7.58 -12.98 -5.53
C VAL A 39 7.32 -14.46 -5.72
N MET A 40 8.37 -15.27 -5.74
CA MET A 40 8.23 -16.72 -5.62
C MET A 40 7.46 -16.93 -4.31
N PRO A 41 6.21 -17.44 -4.36
CA PRO A 41 5.48 -17.69 -3.14
C PRO A 41 6.31 -18.68 -2.32
N SER A 42 6.54 -18.39 -1.04
CA SER A 42 7.16 -19.37 -0.17
C SER A 42 6.27 -20.60 -0.19
N SER A 43 6.86 -21.76 -0.50
CA SER A 43 6.17 -23.05 -0.76
C SER A 43 5.41 -23.63 0.45
N VAL A 44 5.22 -22.83 1.50
CA VAL A 44 4.60 -23.24 2.77
C VAL A 44 3.07 -23.28 2.66
N LEU A 45 2.46 -22.47 1.77
CA LEU A 45 1.01 -22.45 1.51
C LEU A 45 0.75 -22.10 0.04
N SER A 46 -0.21 -22.76 -0.62
CA SER A 46 -0.65 -22.32 -1.95
C SER A 46 -1.36 -20.98 -1.88
N SER A 47 -1.42 -20.24 -3.00
CA SER A 47 -2.17 -18.98 -3.08
C SER A 47 -3.63 -19.18 -2.65
N ASP A 48 -4.29 -20.23 -3.14
CA ASP A 48 -5.70 -20.53 -2.82
C ASP A 48 -5.90 -20.73 -1.31
N SER A 49 -4.96 -21.40 -0.67
CA SER A 49 -5.00 -21.63 0.78
C SER A 49 -4.88 -20.31 1.55
N MET A 50 -4.09 -19.36 1.07
CA MET A 50 -3.95 -18.04 1.68
C MET A 50 -5.25 -17.22 1.60
N HIS A 51 -5.94 -17.27 0.45
CA HIS A 51 -7.25 -16.62 0.29
C HIS A 51 -8.31 -17.19 1.22
N ILE A 52 -8.40 -18.53 1.29
CA ILE A 52 -9.35 -19.22 2.19
C ILE A 52 -9.03 -18.88 3.65
N ARG A 53 -7.76 -18.88 4.04
CA ARG A 53 -7.34 -18.55 5.40
C ARG A 53 -7.72 -17.13 5.82
N LEU A 54 -7.61 -16.16 4.91
CA LEU A 54 -8.04 -14.78 5.18
C LEU A 54 -9.54 -14.70 5.44
N LEU A 55 -10.35 -15.33 4.58
CA LEU A 55 -11.81 -15.36 4.73
C LEU A 55 -12.23 -16.06 6.03
N ALA A 56 -11.63 -17.21 6.33
CA ALA A 56 -11.90 -17.95 7.56
C ALA A 56 -11.55 -17.11 8.81
N ALA A 57 -10.40 -16.44 8.81
CA ALA A 57 -9.99 -15.56 9.91
C ALA A 57 -10.96 -14.38 10.10
N ALA A 58 -11.37 -13.74 9.01
CA ALA A 58 -12.33 -12.62 9.07
C ALA A 58 -13.70 -13.07 9.57
N ALA A 59 -14.24 -14.19 9.06
CA ALA A 59 -15.51 -14.74 9.50
C ALA A 59 -15.48 -15.12 10.98
N HIS A 60 -14.39 -15.76 11.43
CA HIS A 60 -14.20 -16.11 12.84
C HIS A 60 -14.13 -14.88 13.74
N ALA A 61 -13.38 -13.86 13.34
CA ALA A 61 -13.27 -12.59 14.06
C ALA A 61 -14.62 -11.91 14.25
N VAL A 62 -15.44 -11.86 13.19
CA VAL A 62 -16.81 -11.30 13.25
C VAL A 62 -17.71 -12.13 14.16
N ALA A 63 -17.72 -13.46 14.02
CA ALA A 63 -18.59 -14.34 14.81
C ALA A 63 -18.28 -14.33 16.31
N THR A 64 -17.01 -14.12 16.68
CA THR A 64 -16.53 -14.16 18.07
C THR A 64 -16.29 -12.78 18.67
N ASN A 65 -16.52 -11.69 17.91
CA ASN A 65 -16.09 -10.33 18.26
C ASN A 65 -14.59 -10.27 18.66
N SER A 66 -13.75 -11.07 18.00
CA SER A 66 -12.31 -11.07 18.22
C SER A 66 -11.58 -10.28 17.13
N ARG A 67 -10.32 -9.93 17.39
CA ARG A 67 -9.48 -9.18 16.45
C ARG A 67 -8.65 -10.14 15.61
N PHE A 68 -8.36 -9.75 14.37
CA PHE A 68 -7.38 -10.43 13.51
C PHE A 68 -6.46 -9.40 12.86
N THR A 69 -5.28 -9.86 12.43
CA THR A 69 -4.24 -9.00 11.85
C THR A 69 -4.12 -9.27 10.35
N ILE A 70 -3.95 -8.20 9.58
CA ILE A 70 -3.71 -8.24 8.13
C ILE A 70 -2.45 -7.45 7.81
N PHE A 71 -1.69 -7.94 6.84
CA PHE A 71 -0.51 -7.26 6.33
C PHE A 71 -0.88 -6.53 5.03
N TYR A 72 -0.60 -5.22 4.98
CA TYR A 72 -0.82 -4.40 3.80
C TYR A 72 0.53 -3.96 3.23
N ASN A 73 0.74 -4.20 1.94
CA ASN A 73 1.89 -3.70 1.20
C ASN A 73 1.41 -2.75 0.07
N PRO A 74 1.40 -1.43 0.29
CA PRO A 74 0.89 -0.45 -0.68
C PRO A 74 1.68 -0.42 -1.99
N ILE A 75 2.92 -0.90 -1.99
CA ILE A 75 3.75 -0.96 -3.20
C ILE A 75 3.36 -2.18 -4.05
N ALA A 76 3.03 -3.31 -3.42
CA ALA A 76 2.67 -4.54 -4.12
C ALA A 76 1.18 -4.62 -4.49
N SER A 77 0.29 -4.00 -3.71
CA SER A 77 -1.14 -3.97 -4.02
C SER A 77 -1.66 -2.52 -4.05
N PRO A 78 -2.10 -2.02 -5.21
CA PRO A 78 -2.64 -0.66 -5.32
C PRO A 78 -4.07 -0.54 -4.78
N SER A 79 -4.73 -1.66 -4.45
CA SER A 79 -6.11 -1.66 -3.98
C SER A 79 -6.18 -1.50 -2.46
N GLU A 80 -6.75 -0.38 -2.01
CA GLU A 80 -7.07 -0.16 -0.61
C GLU A 80 -8.25 -1.05 -0.18
N PHE A 81 -8.05 -1.88 0.84
CA PHE A 81 -9.11 -2.74 1.40
C PHE A 81 -9.50 -2.37 2.84
N VAL A 82 -8.73 -1.50 3.50
CA VAL A 82 -9.09 -0.92 4.80
C VAL A 82 -9.51 0.52 4.56
N ILE A 83 -10.81 0.77 4.51
CA ILE A 83 -11.38 2.08 4.20
C ILE A 83 -12.05 2.61 5.48
N SER A 84 -11.76 3.86 5.85
CA SER A 84 -12.42 4.48 7.01
C SER A 84 -13.92 4.65 6.75
N LEU A 85 -14.73 4.57 7.81
CA LEU A 85 -16.19 4.69 7.70
C LEU A 85 -16.61 6.01 7.04
N ALA A 86 -15.92 7.11 7.35
CA ALA A 86 -16.20 8.42 6.76
C ALA A 86 -16.00 8.43 5.23
N LYS A 87 -14.90 7.84 4.76
CA LYS A 87 -14.62 7.69 3.32
C LYS A 87 -15.67 6.81 2.64
N TYR A 88 -16.03 5.70 3.28
CA TYR A 88 -17.04 4.78 2.77
C TYR A 88 -18.42 5.45 2.63
N VAL A 89 -18.91 6.11 3.68
CA VAL A 89 -20.21 6.79 3.68
C VAL A 89 -20.24 7.90 2.62
N LYS A 90 -19.18 8.68 2.48
CA LYS A 90 -19.06 9.70 1.43
C LYS A 90 -19.13 9.06 0.04
N ALA A 91 -18.40 7.98 -0.19
CA ALA A 91 -18.39 7.29 -1.47
C ALA A 91 -19.76 6.69 -1.84
N VAL A 92 -20.45 6.05 -0.88
CA VAL A 92 -21.72 5.37 -1.15
C VAL A 92 -22.90 6.34 -1.27
N HIS A 93 -22.98 7.35 -0.39
CA HIS A 93 -24.16 8.20 -0.29
C HIS A 93 -24.02 9.54 -1.03
N HIS A 94 -22.80 10.07 -1.19
CA HIS A 94 -22.57 11.37 -1.81
C HIS A 94 -22.01 11.30 -3.23
N THR A 95 -21.52 10.14 -3.68
CA THR A 95 -21.04 9.95 -5.05
C THR A 95 -22.07 9.18 -5.88
N ARG A 96 -22.71 9.86 -6.84
CA ARG A 96 -23.57 9.20 -7.82
C ARG A 96 -22.71 8.64 -8.95
N VAL A 97 -22.36 7.36 -8.85
CA VAL A 97 -21.72 6.63 -9.95
C VAL A 97 -22.81 6.18 -10.93
N SER A 98 -22.65 6.54 -12.19
CA SER A 98 -23.50 6.11 -13.32
C SER A 98 -22.60 5.77 -14.50
N THR A 99 -23.13 5.13 -15.54
CA THR A 99 -22.36 4.79 -16.75
C THR A 99 -21.74 5.99 -17.47
N VAL A 100 -22.29 7.20 -17.27
CA VAL A 100 -21.77 8.46 -17.84
C VAL A 100 -20.90 9.23 -16.83
N TYR A 101 -20.73 8.70 -15.61
CA TYR A 101 -19.94 9.38 -14.58
C TYR A 101 -18.51 9.61 -15.05
N ARG A 102 -18.12 10.87 -15.13
CA ARG A 102 -16.74 11.28 -15.38
C ARG A 102 -16.05 11.45 -14.04
N TRP A 103 -15.00 10.67 -13.82
CA TRP A 103 -14.14 10.83 -12.66
C TRP A 103 -13.44 12.19 -12.71
N ASP A 104 -13.62 12.99 -11.65
CA ASP A 104 -12.93 14.25 -11.45
C ASP A 104 -12.03 14.14 -10.20
N PRO A 105 -10.70 14.12 -10.37
CA PRO A 105 -9.74 14.02 -9.26
C PRO A 105 -9.85 15.17 -8.26
N SER A 106 -10.30 16.36 -8.70
CA SER A 106 -10.39 17.55 -7.85
C SER A 106 -11.48 17.45 -6.77
N ARG A 107 -12.45 16.55 -6.97
CA ARG A 107 -13.56 16.30 -6.03
C ARG A 107 -13.16 15.42 -4.85
N THR A 108 -12.06 14.69 -4.97
CA THR A 108 -11.51 13.84 -3.91
C THR A 108 -10.34 14.54 -3.24
N SER A 109 -10.66 15.49 -2.35
CA SER A 109 -9.71 16.32 -1.60
C SER A 109 -8.69 15.54 -0.73
N GLU A 110 -8.78 14.21 -0.66
CA GLU A 110 -7.91 13.36 0.15
C GLU A 110 -6.92 12.52 -0.67
N VAL A 111 -7.13 12.36 -1.97
CA VAL A 111 -6.25 11.48 -2.79
C VAL A 111 -4.96 12.22 -3.18
N HIS A 112 -5.04 13.56 -3.27
CA HIS A 112 -3.87 14.41 -3.47
C HIS A 112 -2.95 14.47 -2.25
N GLU A 113 -3.47 14.43 -1.01
CA GLU A 113 -2.60 14.44 0.17
C GLU A 113 -1.74 13.18 0.31
N ILE A 114 -2.18 12.02 -0.19
CA ILE A 114 -1.42 10.78 -0.08
C ILE A 114 -0.27 10.76 -1.09
N TRP A 115 -0.48 11.29 -2.29
CA TRP A 115 0.56 11.42 -3.31
C TRP A 115 1.51 12.60 -3.06
N ASP A 116 0.99 13.73 -2.55
CA ASP A 116 1.81 14.94 -2.31
C ASP A 116 2.62 14.85 -1.01
N ARG A 117 2.23 14.00 -0.03
CA ARG A 117 3.09 13.67 1.13
C ARG A 117 4.19 12.64 0.82
N THR A 118 4.24 12.13 -0.41
CA THR A 118 5.30 11.22 -0.90
C THR A 118 6.14 11.82 -2.03
N ALA A 119 6.22 13.16 -2.13
CA ALA A 119 7.15 13.88 -2.98
C ALA A 119 8.22 14.62 -2.16
#